data_AF-A0A8B4Q5N0-F1
#
_entry.id   AF-A0A8B4Q5N0-F1
#
_cell.length_a   1.000
_cell.length_b   1.000
_cell.length_c   1.000
_cell.angle_alpha   90.00
_cell.angle_beta   90.00
_cell.angle_gamma   90.00
#
_symmetry.space_group_name_H-M   'P 1'
#
loop_
_entity.id
_entity.type
_entity.pdbx_description
1 polymer ?
#
loop_
_entity_poly.entity_id
_entity_poly.type
_entity_poly.pdbx_seq_one_letter_code
_entity_poly.pdbx_strand_id
1 'polypeptide(L)'
;MGLLQRLKYTIEADLNHFFDKKEEKNPISMLNQYIREAEKQTEDTGKYLERQGQLKQKLEKEYEQANEMFNKRQAQVDLAEASAEQDLIDFATEEKNAYATRMTTLQNSIDQVTNELFGLERKYEEMKHKIKDMKVRQLQLMGKENVVRAHTQMDRILDPESNGKQNERLDTFESMEDYINRLGSKIEKEHEVTSMEQRLATLEKEKNNF
;
A
#
# COMPACT_ATOMS: atom_id res chain seq x y z
N MET A 1 10.05 5.79 18.82
CA MET A 1 8.79 5.02 18.84
C MET A 1 7.99 5.37 17.58
N GLY A 2 8.07 4.56 16.53
CA GLY A 2 7.52 4.88 15.21
C GLY A 2 5.99 4.70 15.12
N LEU A 3 5.33 5.47 14.25
CA LEU A 3 3.88 5.39 13.99
C LEU A 3 3.42 3.97 13.62
N LEU A 4 4.28 3.18 12.96
CA LEU A 4 4.01 1.78 12.61
C LEU A 4 4.01 0.84 13.84
N GLN A 5 4.82 1.13 14.86
CA GLN A 5 4.77 0.41 16.14
C GLN A 5 3.53 0.80 16.94
N ARG A 6 3.11 2.07 16.89
CA ARG A 6 1.80 2.47 17.43
C ARG A 6 0.67 1.70 16.73
N LEU A 7 0.69 1.61 15.40
CA LEU A 7 -0.34 0.85 14.65
C LEU A 7 -0.41 -0.63 15.05
N LYS A 8 0.73 -1.32 15.19
CA LYS A 8 0.76 -2.74 15.61
C LYS A 8 0.28 -2.95 17.05
N TYR A 9 0.73 -2.09 17.99
CA TYR A 9 0.34 -2.21 19.40
C TYR A 9 -1.09 -1.73 19.67
N THR A 10 -1.61 -0.76 18.91
CA THR A 10 -3.00 -0.31 19.00
C THR A 10 -3.96 -1.40 18.51
N ILE A 11 -3.61 -2.18 17.48
CA ILE A 11 -4.50 -3.24 16.98
C ILE A 11 -4.67 -4.40 17.98
N GLU A 12 -3.58 -4.90 18.57
CA GLU A 12 -3.66 -6.01 19.55
C GLU A 12 -4.18 -5.55 20.93
N ALA A 13 -3.80 -4.34 21.37
CA ALA A 13 -4.23 -3.82 22.66
C ALA A 13 -5.66 -3.26 22.63
N ASP A 14 -6.12 -2.62 21.54
CA ASP A 14 -7.51 -2.15 21.47
C ASP A 14 -8.48 -3.31 21.23
N LEU A 15 -8.10 -4.37 20.50
CA LEU A 15 -8.96 -5.54 20.40
C LEU A 15 -9.16 -6.20 21.76
N ASN A 16 -8.09 -6.48 22.51
CA ASN A 16 -8.20 -7.15 23.81
C ASN A 16 -8.76 -6.26 24.94
N HIS A 17 -8.49 -4.95 24.92
CA HIS A 17 -8.92 -4.05 26.01
C HIS A 17 -10.35 -3.50 25.81
N PHE A 18 -10.89 -3.50 24.58
CA PHE A 18 -12.25 -3.00 24.31
C PHE A 18 -13.34 -4.07 24.33
N PHE A 19 -13.01 -5.37 24.29
CA PHE A 19 -13.99 -6.43 24.64
C PHE A 19 -14.48 -6.30 26.08
N ASP A 20 -13.70 -5.65 26.96
CA ASP A 20 -14.01 -5.47 28.38
C ASP A 20 -14.95 -4.27 28.68
N LYS A 21 -15.24 -3.41 27.69
CA LYS A 21 -16.15 -2.27 27.87
C LYS A 21 -17.49 -2.53 27.20
N LYS A 22 -18.45 -2.86 28.06
CA LYS A 22 -19.90 -2.91 27.86
C LYS A 22 -20.51 -1.63 27.24
N GLU A 23 -20.21 -1.35 25.98
CA GLU A 23 -21.10 -0.56 25.13
C GLU A 23 -21.47 -1.41 23.92
N GLU A 24 -22.76 -1.70 23.83
CA GLU A 24 -23.48 -2.40 22.75
C GLU A 24 -23.29 -1.72 21.38
N LYS A 25 -22.07 -1.71 20.82
CA LYS A 25 -21.83 -1.22 19.46
C LYS A 25 -21.84 -2.40 18.52
N ASN A 26 -22.75 -2.37 17.55
CA ASN A 26 -22.86 -3.40 16.51
C ASN A 26 -21.48 -3.60 15.87
N PRO A 27 -20.84 -4.77 16.01
CA PRO A 27 -19.48 -5.03 15.54
C PRO A 27 -19.34 -4.82 14.03
N ILE A 28 -20.43 -5.01 13.26
CA ILE A 28 -20.47 -4.73 11.82
C ILE A 28 -20.38 -3.22 11.58
N SER A 29 -21.10 -2.39 12.35
CA SER A 29 -21.04 -0.93 12.21
C SER A 29 -19.64 -0.38 12.48
N MET A 30 -18.95 -0.94 13.48
CA MET A 30 -17.55 -0.58 13.77
C MET A 30 -16.61 -1.00 12.65
N LEU A 31 -16.72 -2.24 12.17
CA LEU A 31 -15.91 -2.73 11.04
C LEU A 31 -16.14 -1.88 9.77
N ASN A 32 -17.38 -1.46 9.50
CA ASN A 32 -17.70 -0.58 8.38
C ASN A 32 -16.97 0.76 8.48
N GLN A 33 -16.89 1.33 9.68
CA GLN A 33 -16.15 2.58 9.90
C GLN A 33 -14.66 2.39 9.66
N TYR A 34 -14.07 1.33 10.22
CA TYR A 34 -12.66 1.02 10.02
C TYR A 34 -12.31 0.80 8.55
N ILE A 35 -13.14 0.06 7.79
CA ILE A 35 -12.93 -0.13 6.35
C ILE A 35 -12.89 1.21 5.63
N ARG A 36 -13.85 2.12 5.88
CA ARG A 36 -13.89 3.44 5.25
C ARG A 36 -12.66 4.29 5.57
N GLU A 37 -12.23 4.26 6.83
CA GLU A 37 -11.03 5.00 7.26
C GLU A 37 -9.76 4.43 6.60
N ALA A 38 -9.64 3.10 6.54
CA ALA A 38 -8.54 2.41 5.88
C ALA A 38 -8.51 2.69 4.37
N GLU A 39 -9.67 2.68 3.70
CA GLU A 39 -9.80 3.04 2.28
C GLU A 39 -9.31 4.47 2.04
N LYS A 40 -9.77 5.43 2.84
CA LYS A 40 -9.32 6.83 2.73
C LYS A 40 -7.82 6.98 2.93
N GLN A 41 -7.26 6.35 3.97
CA GLN A 41 -5.82 6.39 4.23
C GLN A 41 -5.02 5.74 3.10
N THR A 42 -5.55 4.67 2.50
CA THR A 42 -4.92 4.01 1.36
C THR A 42 -4.96 4.92 0.14
N GLU A 43 -6.09 5.53 -0.20
CA GLU A 43 -6.19 6.50 -1.29
C GLU A 43 -5.19 7.66 -1.14
N ASP A 44 -5.09 8.25 0.06
CA ASP A 44 -4.15 9.33 0.35
C ASP A 44 -2.69 8.86 0.24
N THR A 45 -2.40 7.63 0.67
CA THR A 45 -1.08 7.00 0.48
C THR A 45 -0.74 6.86 -1.01
N GLY A 46 -1.70 6.43 -1.83
CA GLY A 46 -1.55 6.34 -3.28
C GLY A 46 -1.13 7.66 -3.93
N LYS A 47 -1.71 8.79 -3.49
CA LYS A 47 -1.33 10.14 -3.96
C LYS A 47 0.13 10.49 -3.62
N TYR A 48 0.64 10.06 -2.47
CA TYR A 48 2.04 10.26 -2.12
C TYR A 48 2.98 9.41 -2.98
N LEU A 49 2.61 8.15 -3.27
CA LEU A 49 3.36 7.28 -4.18
C LEU A 49 3.43 7.87 -5.58
N GLU A 50 2.30 8.36 -6.10
CA GLU A 50 2.25 9.01 -7.41
C GLU A 50 3.19 10.22 -7.48
N ARG A 51 3.15 11.09 -6.47
CA ARG A 51 4.04 12.25 -6.37
C ARG A 51 5.51 11.84 -6.31
N GLN A 52 5.84 10.78 -5.57
CA GLN A 52 7.21 10.25 -5.51
C GLN A 52 7.66 9.73 -6.87
N GLY A 53 6.78 9.03 -7.61
CA GLY A 53 7.03 8.63 -8.99
C GLY A 53 7.29 9.82 -9.93
N GLN A 54 6.49 10.88 -9.82
CA GLN A 54 6.69 12.12 -10.59
C GLN A 54 8.00 12.82 -10.25
N LEU A 55 8.41 12.84 -8.97
CA LEU A 55 9.71 13.38 -8.57
C LEU A 55 10.87 12.58 -9.17
N LYS A 56 10.76 11.25 -9.18
CA LYS A 56 11.73 10.38 -9.82
C LYS A 56 11.89 10.72 -11.31
N GLN A 57 10.78 10.84 -12.05
CA GLN A 57 10.80 11.21 -13.47
C GLN A 57 11.46 12.57 -13.72
N LYS A 58 11.25 13.54 -12.82
CA LYS A 58 11.92 14.84 -12.90
C LYS A 58 13.44 14.71 -12.70
N LEU A 59 13.89 13.91 -11.74
CA LEU A 59 15.32 13.65 -11.54
C LEU A 59 15.95 12.97 -12.76
N GLU A 60 15.27 11.99 -13.35
CA GLU A 60 15.71 11.32 -14.58
C GLU A 60 15.84 12.30 -15.74
N LYS A 61 14.89 13.22 -15.90
CA LYS A 61 14.96 14.28 -16.92
C LYS A 61 16.12 15.25 -16.69
N GLU A 62 16.35 15.69 -15.45
CA GLU A 62 17.51 16.55 -15.13
C GLU A 62 18.84 15.82 -15.38
N TYR A 63 18.89 14.51 -15.14
CA TYR A 63 20.05 13.69 -15.44
C TYR A 63 20.33 13.64 -16.95
N GLU A 64 19.29 13.42 -17.76
CA GLU A 64 19.40 13.42 -19.22
C GLU A 64 19.93 14.77 -19.74
N GLN A 65 19.40 15.89 -19.25
CA GLN A 65 19.88 17.22 -19.61
C GLN A 65 21.34 17.46 -19.19
N ALA A 66 21.73 17.01 -17.99
CA ALA A 66 23.11 17.11 -17.55
C ALA A 66 24.06 16.27 -18.42
N ASN A 67 23.62 15.09 -18.87
CA ASN A 67 24.35 14.22 -19.78
C ASN A 67 24.52 14.85 -21.18
N GLU A 68 23.46 15.44 -21.73
CA GLU A 68 23.54 16.19 -22.99
C GLU A 68 24.57 17.32 -22.91
N MET A 69 24.55 18.08 -21.81
CA MET A 69 25.51 19.17 -21.59
C MET A 69 26.93 18.67 -21.38
N PHE A 70 27.13 17.57 -20.65
CA PHE A 70 28.42 16.90 -20.51
C PHE A 70 28.99 16.53 -21.88
N ASN A 71 28.21 15.85 -22.72
CA ASN A 71 28.64 15.42 -24.06
C ASN A 71 28.96 16.62 -24.96
N LYS A 72 28.16 17.68 -24.88
CA LYS A 72 28.44 18.94 -25.58
C LYS A 72 29.77 19.55 -25.16
N ARG A 73 30.04 19.63 -23.85
CA ARG A 73 31.30 20.18 -23.33
C ARG A 73 32.49 19.29 -23.68
N GLN A 74 32.33 17.96 -23.66
CA GLN A 74 33.36 17.04 -24.16
C GLN A 74 33.75 17.35 -25.60
N ALA A 75 32.78 17.47 -26.51
CA ALA A 75 33.08 17.81 -27.90
C ALA A 75 33.75 19.18 -28.06
N GLN A 76 33.43 20.14 -27.19
CA GLN A 76 34.08 21.46 -27.17
C GLN A 76 35.52 21.42 -26.63
N VAL A 77 35.81 20.57 -25.64
CA VAL A 77 37.19 20.29 -25.20
C VAL A 77 37.99 19.74 -26.36
N ASP A 78 37.50 18.69 -27.04
CA ASP A 78 38.19 18.05 -28.15
C ASP A 78 38.49 19.04 -29.30
N LEU A 79 37.55 19.94 -29.59
CA LEU A 79 37.71 21.00 -30.60
C LEU A 79 38.75 22.06 -30.19
N ALA A 80 38.74 22.48 -28.93
CA ALA A 80 39.67 23.47 -28.39
C ALA A 80 41.10 22.92 -28.33
N GLU A 81 41.25 21.64 -27.96
CA GLU A 81 42.53 20.91 -27.99
C GLU A 81 43.10 20.85 -29.41
N ALA A 82 42.27 20.54 -30.42
CA ALA A 82 42.68 20.53 -31.82
C ALA A 82 43.12 21.91 -32.34
N SER A 83 42.63 22.99 -31.72
CA SER A 83 42.94 24.38 -32.09
C SER A 83 44.06 25.00 -31.22
N ALA A 84 44.56 24.27 -30.22
CA ALA A 84 45.55 24.73 -29.25
C ALA A 84 45.17 26.02 -28.47
N GLU A 85 43.87 26.25 -28.27
CA GLU A 85 43.32 27.42 -27.55
C GLU A 85 43.16 27.10 -26.06
N GLN A 86 44.25 27.26 -25.28
CA GLN A 86 44.32 26.80 -23.88
C GLN A 86 43.19 27.33 -22.98
N ASP A 87 42.86 28.62 -23.09
CA ASP A 87 41.81 29.24 -22.27
C ASP A 87 40.43 28.58 -22.50
N LEU A 88 40.16 28.12 -23.73
CA LEU A 88 38.92 27.42 -24.08
C LEU A 88 38.92 25.96 -23.59
N ILE A 89 40.09 25.31 -23.61
CA ILE A 89 40.27 23.95 -23.06
C ILE A 89 39.95 23.96 -21.57
N ASP A 90 40.54 24.90 -20.83
CA ASP A 90 40.39 24.99 -19.38
C ASP A 90 38.92 25.24 -19.00
N PHE A 91 38.27 26.22 -19.65
CA PHE A 91 36.86 26.53 -19.43
C PHE A 91 35.93 25.36 -19.75
N ALA A 92 36.08 24.72 -20.92
CA ALA A 92 35.20 23.63 -21.33
C ALA A 92 35.41 22.38 -20.44
N THR A 93 36.64 22.15 -19.97
CA THR A 93 36.98 21.05 -19.06
C THR A 93 36.38 21.26 -17.67
N GLU A 94 36.45 22.47 -17.12
CA GLU A 94 35.82 22.80 -15.84
C GLU A 94 34.30 22.57 -15.89
N GLU A 95 33.64 23.10 -16.93
CA GLU A 95 32.21 22.91 -17.15
C GLU A 95 31.83 21.44 -17.31
N LYS A 96 32.58 20.68 -18.13
CA LYS A 96 32.38 19.23 -18.29
C LYS A 96 32.45 18.51 -16.94
N ASN A 97 33.45 18.81 -16.12
CA ASN A 97 33.63 18.19 -14.81
C ASN A 97 32.49 18.55 -13.84
N ALA A 98 31.96 19.77 -13.91
CA ALA A 98 30.79 20.19 -13.15
C ALA A 98 29.54 19.37 -13.54
N TYR A 99 29.30 19.16 -14.84
CA TYR A 99 28.19 18.30 -15.30
C TYR A 99 28.37 16.83 -14.88
N ALA A 100 29.59 16.29 -14.95
CA ALA A 100 29.87 14.92 -14.49
C ALA A 100 29.56 14.72 -12.99
N THR A 101 29.93 15.71 -12.16
CA THR A 101 29.62 15.71 -10.73
C THR A 101 28.12 15.78 -10.47
N ARG A 102 27.40 16.62 -11.25
CA ARG A 102 25.94 16.73 -11.19
C ARG A 102 25.26 15.41 -11.57
N MET A 103 25.70 14.77 -12.66
CA MET A 103 25.18 13.46 -13.09
C MET A 103 25.34 12.41 -12.00
N THR A 104 26.51 12.34 -11.35
CA THR A 104 26.77 11.40 -10.26
C THR A 104 25.80 11.62 -9.09
N THR A 105 25.58 12.88 -8.71
CA THR A 105 24.64 13.26 -7.65
C THR A 105 23.19 12.88 -8.00
N LEU A 106 22.78 13.16 -9.23
CA LEU A 106 21.44 12.83 -9.73
C LEU A 106 21.22 11.32 -9.80
N GLN A 107 22.21 10.55 -10.28
CA GLN A 107 22.12 9.09 -10.34
C GLN A 107 21.91 8.48 -8.95
N ASN A 108 22.73 8.89 -7.97
CA ASN A 108 22.57 8.43 -6.59
C ASN A 108 21.17 8.75 -6.03
N SER A 109 20.64 9.93 -6.36
CA SER A 109 19.29 10.35 -5.95
C SER A 109 18.19 9.50 -6.61
N ILE A 110 18.34 9.21 -7.92
CA ILE A 110 17.42 8.36 -8.68
C ILE A 110 17.41 6.94 -8.12
N ASP A 111 18.58 6.38 -7.80
CA ASP A 111 18.72 5.03 -7.25
C ASP A 111 18.08 4.93 -5.86
N GLN A 112 18.33 5.92 -5.00
CA GLN A 112 17.71 5.99 -3.67
C GLN A 112 16.18 6.07 -3.78
N VAL A 113 15.66 7.01 -4.57
CA VAL A 113 14.22 7.19 -4.76
C VAL A 113 13.58 5.93 -5.36
N THR A 114 14.26 5.27 -6.29
CA THR A 114 13.79 4.02 -6.89
C THR A 114 13.64 2.91 -5.83
N ASN A 115 14.64 2.73 -4.98
CA ASN A 115 14.60 1.73 -3.90
C ASN A 115 13.51 2.04 -2.87
N GLU A 116 13.36 3.31 -2.48
CA GLU A 116 12.31 3.74 -1.57
C GLU A 116 10.91 3.51 -2.17
N LEU A 117 10.72 3.84 -3.45
CA LEU A 117 9.46 3.67 -4.16
C LEU A 117 9.04 2.20 -4.20
N PHE A 118 9.96 1.27 -4.49
CA PHE A 118 9.68 -0.16 -4.44
C PHE A 118 9.16 -0.62 -3.06
N GLY A 119 9.77 -0.13 -1.99
CA GLY A 119 9.34 -0.46 -0.63
C GLY A 119 7.95 0.11 -0.29
N LEU A 120 7.65 1.32 -0.77
CA LEU A 120 6.35 1.97 -0.60
C LEU A 120 5.25 1.25 -1.39
N GLU A 121 5.52 0.89 -2.64
CA GLU A 121 4.59 0.16 -3.51
C GLU A 121 4.18 -1.19 -2.89
N ARG A 122 5.14 -1.94 -2.34
CA ARG A 122 4.82 -3.22 -1.69
C ARG A 122 3.88 -3.03 -0.49
N LYS A 123 4.17 -2.05 0.36
CA LYS A 123 3.32 -1.75 1.53
C LYS A 123 1.94 -1.25 1.12
N TYR A 124 1.86 -0.46 0.05
CA TYR A 124 0.60 0.02 -0.50
C TYR A 124 -0.28 -1.14 -0.99
N GLU A 125 0.29 -2.13 -1.67
CA GLU A 125 -0.45 -3.35 -2.03
C GLU A 125 -0.86 -4.19 -0.82
N GLU A 126 0.02 -4.30 0.20
CA GLU A 126 -0.33 -4.94 1.47
C GLU A 126 -1.55 -4.25 2.14
N MET A 127 -1.65 -2.90 2.07
CA MET A 127 -2.80 -2.15 2.58
C MET A 127 -4.09 -2.49 1.81
N LYS A 128 -4.03 -2.53 0.47
CA LYS A 128 -5.18 -2.90 -0.38
C LYS A 128 -5.69 -4.30 -0.07
N HIS A 129 -4.78 -5.28 0.08
CA HIS A 129 -5.14 -6.64 0.46
C HIS A 129 -5.85 -6.68 1.82
N LYS A 130 -5.32 -6.00 2.83
CA LYS A 130 -5.97 -5.94 4.16
C LYS A 130 -7.38 -5.35 4.11
N ILE A 131 -7.61 -4.33 3.29
CA ILE A 131 -8.96 -3.78 3.09
C ILE A 131 -9.90 -4.83 2.50
N LYS A 132 -9.42 -5.58 1.49
CA LYS A 132 -10.20 -6.66 0.88
C LYS A 132 -10.55 -7.74 1.91
N ASP A 133 -9.59 -8.15 2.73
CA ASP A 133 -9.80 -9.14 3.78
C ASP A 133 -10.84 -8.65 4.81
N MET A 134 -10.79 -7.37 5.20
CA MET A 134 -11.79 -6.77 6.08
C MET A 134 -13.19 -6.75 5.45
N LYS A 135 -13.31 -6.49 4.14
CA LYS A 135 -14.60 -6.54 3.43
C LYS A 135 -15.17 -7.96 3.35
N VAL A 136 -14.33 -8.96 3.11
CA VAL A 136 -14.77 -10.38 3.22
C VAL A 136 -15.28 -10.64 4.64
N ARG A 137 -14.52 -10.21 5.65
CA ARG A 137 -14.88 -10.41 7.05
C ARG A 137 -16.22 -9.75 7.40
N GLN A 138 -16.48 -8.56 6.87
CA GLN A 138 -17.76 -7.87 6.99
C GLN A 138 -18.92 -8.71 6.44
N LEU A 139 -18.78 -9.26 5.23
CA LEU A 139 -19.80 -10.14 4.63
C LEU A 139 -20.07 -11.38 5.48
N GLN A 140 -19.01 -11.99 6.02
CA GLN A 140 -19.13 -13.14 6.92
C GLN A 140 -19.92 -12.79 8.18
N LEU A 141 -19.64 -11.63 8.81
CA LEU A 141 -20.37 -11.18 10.00
C LEU A 141 -21.84 -10.89 9.72
N MET A 142 -22.16 -10.25 8.58
CA MET A 142 -23.54 -10.01 8.16
C MET A 142 -24.30 -11.33 7.93
N GLY A 143 -23.67 -12.30 7.26
CA GLY A 143 -24.27 -13.62 7.06
C GLY A 143 -24.58 -14.33 8.38
N LYS A 144 -23.66 -14.25 9.34
CA LYS A 144 -23.85 -14.79 10.70
C LYS A 144 -24.99 -14.10 11.45
N GLU A 145 -25.06 -12.77 11.39
CA GLU A 145 -26.15 -12.01 12.01
C GLU A 145 -27.52 -12.42 11.45
N ASN A 146 -27.61 -12.62 10.13
CA ASN A 146 -28.85 -13.07 9.49
C ASN A 146 -29.30 -14.45 10.02
N VAL A 147 -28.37 -15.39 10.17
CA VAL A 147 -28.67 -16.73 10.71
C VAL A 147 -29.18 -16.64 12.16
N VAL A 148 -28.51 -15.88 13.02
CA VAL A 148 -28.91 -15.71 14.43
C VAL A 148 -30.29 -15.07 14.54
N ARG A 149 -30.56 -14.02 13.77
CA ARG A 149 -31.86 -13.35 13.73
C ARG A 149 -32.97 -14.27 13.24
N ALA A 150 -32.71 -15.05 12.18
CA ALA A 150 -33.66 -16.02 11.66
C ALA A 150 -34.02 -17.09 12.70
N HIS A 151 -33.01 -17.71 13.35
CA HIS A 151 -33.24 -18.68 14.43
C HIS A 151 -34.05 -18.07 15.58
N THR A 152 -33.68 -16.87 16.03
CA THR A 152 -34.38 -16.18 17.11
C THR A 152 -35.86 -15.94 16.78
N GLN A 153 -36.15 -15.56 15.52
CA GLN A 153 -37.52 -15.33 15.09
C GLN A 153 -38.30 -16.62 14.90
N MET A 154 -37.68 -17.69 14.39
CA MET A 154 -38.29 -19.01 14.30
C MET A 154 -38.62 -19.58 15.68
N ASP A 155 -37.66 -19.53 16.61
CA ASP A 155 -37.85 -20.02 17.99
C ASP A 155 -39.01 -19.31 18.69
N ARG A 156 -39.15 -17.99 18.51
CA ARG A 156 -40.30 -17.22 19.05
C ARG A 156 -41.66 -17.70 18.52
N ILE A 157 -41.72 -18.18 17.28
CA ILE A 157 -42.96 -18.67 16.66
C ILE A 157 -43.22 -20.12 17.07
N LEU A 158 -42.17 -20.94 17.13
CA LEU A 158 -42.26 -22.38 17.40
C LEU A 158 -42.43 -22.70 18.88
N ASP A 159 -41.92 -21.87 19.78
CA ASP A 159 -42.01 -22.05 21.24
C ASP A 159 -42.37 -20.73 21.96
N PRO A 160 -43.65 -20.30 21.88
CA PRO A 160 -44.10 -19.06 22.50
C PRO A 160 -44.10 -19.09 24.04
N GLU A 161 -44.02 -20.26 24.67
CA GLU A 161 -44.04 -20.42 26.13
C GLU A 161 -42.64 -20.30 26.78
N SER A 162 -41.56 -20.44 26.00
CA SER A 162 -40.16 -20.36 26.46
C SER A 162 -39.59 -18.95 26.68
N ASN A 163 -40.40 -17.89 26.53
CA ASN A 163 -39.99 -16.48 26.59
C ASN A 163 -39.26 -16.05 27.89
N GLY A 164 -39.26 -16.88 28.95
CA GLY A 164 -38.63 -16.60 30.24
C GLY A 164 -37.20 -17.11 30.45
N LYS A 165 -36.60 -17.89 29.53
CA LYS A 165 -35.26 -18.50 29.70
C LYS A 165 -34.23 -18.04 28.65
N GLN A 166 -34.17 -16.75 28.37
CA GLN A 166 -33.23 -16.17 27.38
C GLN A 166 -31.75 -16.16 27.82
N ASN A 167 -31.44 -16.33 29.10
CA ASN A 167 -30.08 -16.10 29.64
C ASN A 167 -29.09 -17.27 29.49
N GLU A 168 -29.53 -18.46 29.09
CA GLU A 168 -28.65 -19.66 29.03
C GLU A 168 -28.13 -20.01 27.61
N ARG A 169 -28.45 -19.23 26.56
CA ARG A 169 -28.02 -19.53 25.17
C ARG A 169 -26.86 -18.66 24.64
N LEU A 170 -26.12 -18.00 25.54
CA LEU A 170 -24.91 -17.24 25.19
C LEU A 170 -23.66 -18.12 24.94
N ASP A 171 -23.71 -19.43 25.23
CA ASP A 171 -22.62 -20.40 24.97
C ASP A 171 -22.32 -20.62 23.47
N THR A 172 -23.14 -20.07 22.57
CA THR A 172 -22.91 -20.16 21.12
C THR A 172 -21.94 -19.11 20.58
N PHE A 173 -21.69 -18.03 21.32
CA PHE A 173 -20.80 -16.95 20.86
C PHE A 173 -19.31 -17.34 20.94
N GLU A 174 -18.92 -18.11 21.95
CA GLU A 174 -17.55 -18.60 22.14
C GLU A 174 -17.15 -19.62 21.05
N SER A 175 -18.08 -20.50 20.66
CA SER A 175 -17.89 -21.43 19.52
C SER A 175 -17.74 -20.71 18.16
N MET A 176 -18.24 -19.48 18.07
CA MET A 176 -18.32 -18.67 16.85
C MET A 176 -16.95 -18.06 16.50
N GLU A 177 -16.14 -17.75 17.52
CA GLU A 177 -14.80 -17.17 17.45
C GLU A 177 -13.77 -18.20 16.96
N ASP A 178 -13.86 -19.44 17.45
CA ASP A 178 -13.02 -20.56 17.00
C ASP A 178 -13.29 -20.96 15.54
N TYR A 179 -14.55 -20.94 15.10
CA TYR A 179 -14.92 -21.22 13.70
C TYR A 179 -14.42 -20.11 12.75
N ILE A 180 -14.39 -18.88 13.24
CA ILE A 180 -13.92 -17.68 12.55
C ILE A 180 -12.42 -17.73 12.23
N ASN A 181 -11.62 -18.28 13.15
CA ASN A 181 -10.17 -18.37 12.99
C ASN A 181 -9.78 -19.41 11.93
N ARG A 182 -10.61 -20.43 11.71
CA ARG A 182 -10.37 -21.48 10.69
C ARG A 182 -10.63 -21.00 9.26
N LEU A 183 -11.64 -20.14 9.05
CA LEU A 183 -12.03 -19.63 7.73
C LEU A 183 -11.10 -18.57 7.13
N GLY A 184 -10.39 -17.81 7.97
CA GLY A 184 -9.47 -16.73 7.51
C GLY A 184 -8.22 -17.21 6.77
N SER A 185 -7.96 -18.52 6.73
CA SER A 185 -6.75 -19.11 6.16
C SER A 185 -6.75 -19.25 4.64
N LYS A 186 -7.84 -18.88 3.94
CA LYS A 186 -8.08 -19.40 2.58
C LYS A 186 -8.80 -18.44 1.63
N ILE A 187 -8.24 -17.27 1.34
CA ILE A 187 -8.76 -16.45 0.23
C ILE A 187 -7.62 -15.81 -0.58
N GLU A 188 -7.63 -16.15 -1.87
CA GLU A 188 -6.74 -15.69 -2.93
C GLU A 188 -7.23 -14.38 -3.59
N LYS A 189 -6.27 -13.77 -4.29
CA LYS A 189 -6.20 -12.41 -4.82
C LYS A 189 -7.23 -12.08 -5.90
N GLU A 190 -7.54 -10.79 -6.02
CA GLU A 190 -8.00 -10.16 -7.26
C GLU A 190 -7.63 -8.67 -7.21
N HIS A 191 -7.12 -8.16 -8.33
CA HIS A 191 -6.10 -7.10 -8.43
C HIS A 191 -6.66 -5.71 -8.84
N GLU A 192 -6.00 -4.66 -8.36
CA GLU A 192 -6.08 -3.29 -8.88
C GLU A 192 -4.66 -2.80 -9.19
N VAL A 193 -4.50 -1.99 -10.25
CA VAL A 193 -3.23 -1.77 -10.96
C VAL A 193 -2.28 -0.79 -10.23
N THR A 194 -1.07 -1.23 -9.90
CA THR A 194 0.09 -0.39 -9.50
C THR A 194 1.23 -0.45 -10.52
N SER A 195 2.31 0.32 -10.33
CA SER A 195 3.46 0.32 -11.26
C SER A 195 4.18 -1.06 -11.32
N MET A 196 4.20 -1.82 -10.22
CA MET A 196 4.68 -3.21 -10.24
C MET A 196 3.76 -4.12 -11.09
N GLU A 197 2.44 -3.97 -10.97
CA GLU A 197 1.47 -4.67 -11.83
C GLU A 197 1.60 -4.24 -13.29
N GLN A 198 1.87 -2.96 -13.59
CA GLN A 198 2.15 -2.50 -14.95
C GLN A 198 3.40 -3.16 -15.52
N ARG A 199 4.47 -3.30 -14.71
CA ARG A 199 5.68 -4.04 -15.11
C ARG A 199 5.37 -5.51 -15.37
N LEU A 200 4.59 -6.16 -14.51
CA LEU A 200 4.14 -7.55 -14.72
C LEU A 200 3.28 -7.68 -15.99
N ALA A 201 2.34 -6.78 -16.22
CA ALA A 201 1.51 -6.75 -17.41
C ALA A 201 2.33 -6.50 -18.69
N THR A 202 3.41 -5.73 -18.59
CA THR A 202 4.36 -5.53 -19.70
C THR A 202 5.09 -6.83 -20.01
N LEU A 203 5.59 -7.52 -18.98
CA LEU A 203 6.24 -8.84 -19.13
C LEU A 203 5.29 -9.91 -19.69
N GLU A 204 4.02 -9.91 -19.27
CA GLU A 204 3.00 -10.82 -19.81
C GLU A 204 2.72 -10.57 -21.30
N LYS A 205 2.70 -9.30 -21.73
CA LYS A 205 2.57 -8.94 -23.15
C LYS A 205 3.78 -9.36 -23.97
N GLU A 206 4.99 -9.18 -23.43
CA GLU A 206 6.23 -9.57 -24.10
C GLU A 206 6.32 -11.10 -24.28
N LYS A 207 5.86 -11.89 -23.29
CA LYS A 207 5.83 -13.35 -23.37
C LYS A 207 4.83 -13.89 -24.41
N ASN A 208 3.72 -13.20 -24.64
CA ASN A 208 2.69 -13.63 -25.61
C ASN A 208 2.97 -13.18 -27.06
N ASN A 209 4.06 -12.45 -27.30
CA ASN A 209 4.51 -12.02 -28.63
C ASN A 209 5.66 -12.89 -29.20
N PHE A 210 5.98 -14.02 -28.56
CA PHE A 210 6.86 -15.08 -29.04
C PHE A 210 6.09 -16.40 -29.17
#